data_AF-A0A832B9H9-F1
#
_entry.id   AF-A0A832B9H9-F1
#
_cell.length_a   1.000
_cell.length_b   1.000
_cell.length_c   1.000
_cell.angle_alpha   90.00
_cell.angle_beta   90.00
_cell.angle_gamma   90.00
#
_symmetry.space_group_name_H-M   'P 1'
#
loop_
_entity.id
_entity.type
_entity.pdbx_description
1 polymer ?
#
loop_
_entity_poly.entity_id
_entity_poly.type
_entity_poly.pdbx_seq_one_letter_code
_entity_poly.pdbx_strand_id
1 'polypeptide(L)' 'MQAPNHIPLRRKMVVWGAAVLSAIPLLRWTFSAKKEKPSGTIKMLTRDGKLVEVDKRYVSVKKEKIEDEELRGWVKRN' A
#
# COMPACT_ATOMS: atom_id res chain seq x y z
N MET A 1 42.34 -38.96 -13.78
CA MET A 1 41.92 -38.10 -14.90
C MET A 1 40.47 -37.70 -14.64
N GLN A 2 40.20 -36.42 -14.35
CA GLN A 2 38.85 -35.93 -14.04
C GLN A 2 38.13 -35.57 -15.35
N ALA A 3 36.96 -36.15 -15.58
CA ALA A 3 36.14 -35.90 -16.75
C ALA A 3 35.56 -34.47 -16.70
N PRO A 4 35.53 -33.72 -17.82
CA PRO A 4 34.96 -32.38 -17.85
C PRO A 4 33.44 -32.47 -17.66
N ASN A 5 32.93 -31.90 -16.57
CA ASN A 5 31.49 -31.80 -16.30
C ASN A 5 30.84 -30.87 -17.33
N HIS A 6 30.35 -31.43 -18.44
CA HIS A 6 29.52 -30.70 -19.40
C HIS A 6 28.15 -30.47 -18.76
N ILE A 7 27.99 -29.35 -18.06
CA ILE A 7 26.69 -28.92 -17.56
C ILE A 7 25.84 -28.60 -18.80
N PRO A 8 24.76 -29.36 -19.07
CA PRO A 8 23.96 -29.11 -20.26
C PRO A 8 23.37 -27.70 -20.18
N LEU A 9 23.45 -26.96 -21.29
CA LEU A 9 23.04 -25.55 -21.41
C LEU A 9 21.64 -25.27 -20.80
N ARG A 10 20.74 -26.25 -20.92
CA ARG A 10 19.38 -26.23 -20.36
C ARG A 10 19.36 -26.10 -18.83
N ARG A 11 20.25 -26.82 -18.12
CA ARG A 11 20.35 -26.72 -16.65
C ARG A 11 20.95 -25.39 -16.22
N LYS A 12 21.89 -24.84 -17.00
CA LYS A 12 22.48 -23.52 -16.73
C LYS A 12 21.42 -22.41 -16.86
N MET A 13 20.53 -22.49 -17.84
CA MET A 13 19.40 -21.57 -18.00
C MET A 13 18.38 -21.68 -16.86
N VAL A 14 18.04 -22.90 -16.42
CA VAL A 14 17.10 -23.09 -15.29
C VAL A 14 17.68 -22.52 -13.99
N VAL A 15 18.95 -22.77 -13.70
CA VAL A 15 19.61 -22.25 -12.48
C VAL A 15 19.71 -20.72 -12.53
N TRP A 16 20.08 -20.14 -13.67
CA TRP A 16 20.11 -18.69 -13.83
C TRP A 16 18.71 -18.06 -13.77
N GLY A 17 17.72 -18.67 -14.40
CA GLY A 17 16.33 -18.20 -14.35
C GLY A 17 15.76 -18.24 -12.92
N ALA A 18 16.01 -19.32 -12.18
CA ALA A 18 15.60 -19.44 -10.78
C ALA A 18 16.28 -18.40 -9.87
N ALA A 19 17.56 -18.10 -10.12
CA ALA A 19 18.31 -17.09 -9.37
C ALA A 19 17.79 -15.66 -9.61
N VAL A 20 17.37 -15.35 -10.84
CA VAL A 20 16.78 -14.03 -11.15
C VAL A 20 15.37 -13.92 -10.57
N LEU A 21 14.54 -14.96 -10.69
CA LEU A 21 13.16 -14.95 -10.20
C LEU A 21 13.09 -14.84 -8.66
N SER A 22 14.04 -15.43 -7.93
CA SER A 22 14.09 -15.33 -6.46
C SER A 22 14.48 -13.94 -5.94
N ALA A 23 15.13 -13.11 -6.77
CA ALA A 23 15.53 -11.75 -6.41
C ALA A 23 14.42 -10.70 -6.60
N ILE A 24 13.40 -10.99 -7.43
CA ILE A 24 12.25 -10.10 -7.71
C ILE A 24 11.46 -9.70 -6.45
N PRO A 25 11.09 -10.60 -5.51
CA PRO A 25 10.34 -10.22 -4.32
C PRO A 25 11.14 -9.29 -3.38
N LEU A 26 12.46 -9.50 -3.26
CA LEU A 26 13.34 -8.64 -2.47
C LEU A 26 13.47 -7.25 -3.10
N LEU A 27 13.60 -7.18 -4.43
CA LEU A 27 13.65 -5.92 -5.16
C LEU A 27 12.33 -5.15 -4.98
N ARG A 28 11.19 -5.84 -5.12
CA ARG A 28 9.86 -5.23 -4.93
C ARG A 28 9.65 -4.72 -3.51
N TRP A 29 10.23 -5.36 -2.49
CA TRP A 29 10.19 -4.86 -1.11
C TRP A 29 10.96 -3.53 -0.95
N THR A 30 12.15 -3.41 -1.53
CA THR A 30 12.95 -2.17 -1.47
C THR A 30 12.34 -1.02 -2.26
N PHE A 31 11.72 -1.29 -3.41
CA PHE A 31 11.08 -0.26 -4.24
C PHE A 31 9.64 0.09 -3.81
N SER A 32 9.00 -0.72 -2.96
CA SER A 32 7.64 -0.43 -2.48
C SER A 32 7.61 0.58 -1.31
N ALA A 33 8.74 1.22 -0.97
CA ALA A 33 8.85 2.14 0.17
C ALA A 33 8.19 3.51 -0.03
N LYS A 34 7.72 3.88 -1.23
CA LYS A 34 7.00 5.13 -1.42
C LYS A 34 5.87 4.99 -2.45
N LYS A 35 4.79 4.34 -2.06
CA LYS A 35 3.49 4.78 -2.59
C LYS A 35 3.21 6.13 -1.93
N GLU A 36 3.62 7.22 -2.59
CA GLU A 36 3.12 8.53 -2.22
C GLU A 36 1.60 8.42 -2.17
N LYS A 37 1.04 8.65 -0.97
CA LYS A 37 -0.41 8.69 -0.78
C LYS A 37 -0.93 9.69 -1.81
N PRO A 38 -1.97 9.33 -2.59
CA PRO A 38 -2.45 10.20 -3.65
C PRO A 38 -2.67 11.59 -3.05
N SER A 39 -2.05 12.59 -3.68
CA SER A 39 -2.17 14.03 -3.38
C SER A 39 -3.58 14.50 -3.71
N GLY A 40 -4.56 13.86 -3.08
CA GLY A 40 -5.97 14.06 -3.31
C GLY A 40 -6.49 15.05 -2.30
N THR A 41 -7.11 16.10 -2.81
CA THR A 41 -7.94 17.01 -2.04
C THR A 41 -9.17 16.26 -1.54
N ILE A 42 -9.52 16.44 -0.27
CA ILE A 42 -10.71 15.86 0.35
C ILE A 42 -11.73 16.96 0.64
N LYS A 43 -13.01 16.68 0.37
CA LYS A 43 -14.10 17.58 0.71
C LYS A 43 -14.49 17.36 2.18
N MET A 44 -14.44 18.42 2.97
CA MET A 44 -14.85 18.44 4.38
C MET A 44 -15.99 19.43 4.59
N LEU A 45 -16.90 19.10 5.51
CA LEU A 45 -17.95 20.02 5.96
C LEU A 45 -17.43 20.82 7.15
N THR A 46 -17.54 22.14 7.07
CA THR A 46 -17.26 23.04 8.20
C THR A 46 -18.44 23.05 9.18
N ARG A 47 -18.19 23.49 10.42
CA ARG A 47 -19.27 23.65 11.44
C ARG A 47 -20.38 24.58 10.96
N ASP A 48 -20.04 25.50 10.07
CA ASP A 48 -20.98 26.47 9.48
C ASP A 48 -21.74 25.89 8.27
N GLY A 49 -21.61 24.59 7.99
CA GLY A 49 -22.32 23.89 6.92
C GLY A 49 -21.76 24.09 5.52
N LYS A 50 -20.59 24.74 5.36
CA LYS A 50 -19.95 24.93 4.06
C LYS A 50 -19.03 23.76 3.74
N LEU A 51 -19.07 23.31 2.48
CA LEU A 51 -18.19 22.27 1.95
C LEU A 51 -16.88 22.91 1.46
N VAL A 52 -15.75 22.48 1.99
CA VAL A 52 -14.41 23.03 1.69
C VAL A 52 -13.48 21.92 1.24
N GLU A 53 -12.66 22.22 0.26
CA GLU A 53 -11.63 21.34 -0.27
C GLU A 53 -10.33 21.52 0.51
N VAL A 54 -9.87 20.46 1.18
CA VAL A 54 -8.69 20.49 2.05
C VAL A 54 -7.65 19.49 1.58
N ASP A 55 -6.38 19.91 1.60
CA ASP A 55 -5.27 19.03 1.30
C ASP A 55 -5.11 17.95 2.37
N LYS A 56 -5.11 16.70 1.94
CA LYS A 56 -5.06 15.52 2.82
C LYS A 56 -3.79 15.44 3.68
N ARG A 57 -2.76 16.20 3.33
CA ARG A 57 -1.50 16.31 4.10
C ARG A 57 -1.68 17.05 5.42
N TYR A 58 -2.62 18.00 5.48
CA TYR A 58 -2.90 18.79 6.68
C TYR A 58 -3.96 18.13 7.58
N VAL A 59 -4.68 17.14 7.07
CA VAL A 59 -5.73 16.41 7.81
C VAL A 59 -5.18 15.07 8.28
N SER A 60 -4.27 15.11 9.25
CA SER A 60 -3.76 13.92 9.94
C SER A 60 -4.71 13.51 11.07
N VAL A 61 -5.97 13.22 10.75
CA VAL A 61 -6.97 12.87 11.78
C VAL A 61 -7.08 11.35 11.89
N LYS A 62 -6.95 10.87 13.12
CA LYS A 62 -7.22 9.47 13.51
C LYS A 62 -8.71 9.22 13.25
N LYS A 63 -9.03 8.40 12.26
CA LYS A 63 -10.43 8.06 11.94
C LYS A 63 -10.96 7.17 13.04
N GLU A 64 -11.90 7.68 13.82
CA GLU A 64 -12.68 6.88 14.74
C GLU A 64 -13.97 6.46 14.04
N LYS A 65 -14.27 5.17 14.06
CA LYS A 65 -15.51 4.65 13.47
C LYS A 65 -16.60 4.86 14.50
N ILE A 66 -17.56 5.73 14.19
CA ILE A 66 -18.77 5.89 15.00
C ILE A 66 -19.57 4.59 14.90
N GLU A 67 -19.98 4.05 16.03
CA GLU A 67 -20.80 2.84 16.11
C GLU A 67 -22.29 3.16 16.04
N ASP A 68 -23.10 2.20 15.57
CA ASP A 68 -24.55 2.39 15.37
C ASP A 68 -25.29 2.75 16.67
N GLU A 69 -24.78 2.31 17.82
CA GLU A 69 -25.34 2.64 19.13
C GLU A 69 -25.16 4.12 19.49
N GLU A 70 -24.02 4.70 19.08
CA GLU A 70 -23.71 6.12 19.28
C GLU A 70 -24.63 6.99 18.42
N LEU A 71 -24.87 6.58 17.17
CA LEU A 71 -25.82 7.23 16.26
C LEU A 71 -27.25 7.19 16.82
N ARG A 72 -27.68 6.04 17.34
CA ARG A 72 -29.00 5.90 17.99
C ARG A 72 -29.15 6.83 19.19
N GLY A 73 -28.08 7.03 19.96
CA GLY A 73 -28.04 7.95 21.09
C GLY A 73 -28.24 9.41 20.67
N TRP A 74 -27.66 9.82 19.55
CA TRP A 74 -27.80 11.20 19.02
C TRP A 74 -29.21 11.46 18.49
N VAL A 75 -29.79 10.51 17.76
CA VAL A 75 -31.16 10.66 17.20
C VAL A 75 -32.22 10.74 18.30
N LYS A 76 -32.06 10.00 19.41
CA LYS A 76 -33.02 10.06 20.54
C LYS A 76 -32.91 11.32 21.39
N ARG A 77 -31.76 12.00 21.37
CA ARG A 77 -31.48 13.18 22.21
C ARG A 77 -31.92 14.49 21.53
N ASN A 78 -32.31 14.42 20.25
CA ASN A 78 -32.77 15.53 19.43
C ASN A 78 -34.25 15.34 19.06
#